data_AF-A0A969PWL3-F1
#
_entry.id   AF-A0A969PWL3-F1
#
_cell.length_a   1.000
_cell.length_b   1.000
_cell.length_c   1.000
_cell.angle_alpha   90.00
_cell.angle_beta   90.00
_cell.angle_gamma   90.00
#
_symmetry.space_group_name_H-M   'P 1'
#
loop_
_entity.id
_entity.type
_entity.pdbx_description
1 polymer ?
#
loop_
_entity_poly.entity_id
_entity_poly.type
_entity_poly.pdbx_seq_one_letter_code
_entity_poly.pdbx_strand_id
1 'polypeptide(L)'
;MSALPQISGNNVAWMDTDYGLFGLTFDIYFYDGNTSIYVPSSGDVGVNPQISGNNVVWEGNDSGDWEIYLYKGNTTVQLTDNDFDDENPQIWGNNIVWQGDGEILFLRTVSG
;
A
#
# COMPACT_ATOMS: atom_id res chain seq x y z
N MET A 1 3.19 -12.64 8.24
CA MET A 1 3.07 -12.59 6.78
C MET A 1 4.35 -11.97 6.23
N SER A 2 4.87 -12.44 5.10
CA SER A 2 6.03 -11.83 4.43
C SER A 2 5.53 -11.39 3.06
N ALA A 3 5.35 -10.08 2.88
CA ALA A 3 5.12 -9.52 1.56
C ALA A 3 6.47 -9.42 0.85
N LEU A 4 6.60 -10.04 -0.32
CA LEU A 4 7.81 -9.96 -1.13
C LEU A 4 7.97 -8.55 -1.69
N PRO A 5 9.21 -8.04 -1.85
CA PRO A 5 9.44 -6.80 -2.58
C PRO A 5 8.86 -6.90 -3.98
N GLN A 6 8.22 -5.82 -4.44
CA GLN A 6 7.64 -5.70 -5.77
C GLN A 6 8.46 -4.74 -6.63
N ILE A 7 8.55 -5.01 -7.93
CA ILE A 7 9.36 -4.22 -8.87
C ILE A 7 8.53 -3.77 -10.07
N SER A 8 8.72 -2.52 -10.49
CA SER A 8 8.18 -1.98 -11.73
C SER A 8 9.23 -1.11 -12.42
N GLY A 9 9.85 -1.62 -13.49
CA GLY A 9 10.96 -0.93 -14.14
C GLY A 9 12.15 -0.82 -13.19
N ASN A 10 12.60 0.40 -12.90
CA ASN A 10 13.70 0.68 -11.97
C ASN A 10 13.22 0.87 -10.51
N ASN A 11 11.92 0.84 -10.28
CA ASN A 11 11.35 1.16 -8.98
C ASN A 11 11.05 -0.11 -8.19
N VAL A 12 11.21 -0.05 -6.86
CA VAL A 12 10.94 -1.17 -5.95
C VAL A 12 10.06 -0.69 -4.79
N ALA A 13 9.04 -1.46 -4.42
CA ALA A 13 8.27 -1.24 -3.22
C ALA A 13 8.41 -2.45 -2.28
N TRP A 14 8.63 -2.21 -0.99
CA TRP A 14 8.72 -3.27 0.01
C TRP A 14 8.13 -2.83 1.34
N MET A 15 7.79 -3.83 2.15
CA MET A 15 7.46 -3.63 3.56
C MET A 15 8.74 -3.84 4.36
N ASP A 16 9.07 -2.90 5.23
CA ASP A 16 10.09 -3.08 6.27
C ASP A 16 9.42 -3.27 7.62
N THR A 17 10.13 -3.93 8.53
CA THR A 17 9.65 -4.22 9.87
C THR A 17 10.59 -3.59 10.86
N ASP A 18 10.13 -2.53 11.51
CA ASP A 18 10.90 -1.82 12.52
C ASP A 18 10.37 -2.16 13.93
N TYR A 19 11.28 -2.22 14.90
CA TYR A 19 10.92 -2.33 16.31
C TYR A 19 10.91 -0.94 16.93
N GLY A 20 9.71 -0.35 17.04
CA GLY A 20 9.49 0.92 17.74
C GLY A 20 9.34 0.75 19.26
N LEU A 21 9.21 1.87 19.97
CA LEU A 21 9.02 1.90 21.43
C LEU A 21 7.75 1.18 21.91
N PHE A 22 6.79 0.93 21.01
CA PHE A 22 5.50 0.31 21.30
C PHE A 22 5.30 -1.08 20.65
N GLY A 23 6.31 -1.62 19.96
CA GLY A 23 6.24 -2.93 19.30
C GLY A 23 6.72 -2.92 17.86
N LEU A 24 6.33 -3.95 17.10
CA LEU A 24 6.59 -4.06 15.67
C LEU A 24 5.74 -3.04 14.92
N THR A 25 6.35 -2.22 14.06
CA THR A 25 5.68 -1.44 13.02
C THR A 25 5.98 -2.09 11.67
N PHE A 26 5.01 -2.02 10.76
CA PHE A 26 5.19 -2.44 9.39
C PHE A 26 5.02 -1.21 8.52
N ASP A 27 6.07 -0.86 7.79
CA ASP A 27 6.16 0.39 7.07
C ASP A 27 6.41 0.12 5.58
N ILE A 28 5.81 0.93 4.72
CA ILE A 28 6.03 0.82 3.27
C ILE A 28 7.18 1.73 2.84
N TYR A 29 8.10 1.15 2.09
CA TYR A 29 9.22 1.84 1.49
C TYR A 29 9.16 1.74 -0.03
N PHE A 30 9.61 2.80 -0.70
CA PHE A 30 9.67 2.91 -2.14
C PHE A 30 11.05 3.38 -2.58
N TYR A 31 11.67 2.69 -3.53
CA TYR A 31 12.90 3.10 -4.20
C TYR A 31 12.54 3.53 -5.62
N ASP A 32 12.91 4.75 -5.98
CA ASP A 32 12.59 5.37 -7.29
C ASP A 32 13.68 5.16 -8.37
N GLY A 33 14.62 4.26 -8.12
CA GLY A 33 15.81 4.07 -8.95
C GLY A 33 17.00 4.96 -8.57
N ASN A 34 16.84 5.91 -7.64
CA ASN A 34 17.90 6.79 -7.16
C ASN A 34 17.99 6.81 -5.63
N THR A 35 16.86 7.02 -4.95
CA THR A 35 16.78 7.14 -3.49
C THR A 35 15.65 6.28 -2.91
N SER A 36 15.81 5.86 -1.66
CA SER A 36 14.74 5.27 -0.87
C SER A 36 13.89 6.36 -0.24
N ILE A 37 12.57 6.17 -0.27
CA ILE A 37 11.54 7.06 0.23
C ILE A 37 10.71 6.25 1.22
N TYR A 38 10.57 6.76 2.44
CA TYR A 38 9.55 6.31 3.38
C TYR A 38 8.19 6.76 2.85
N VAL A 39 7.27 5.81 2.63
CA VAL A 39 5.90 6.12 2.21
C VAL A 39 5.07 6.27 3.48
N PRO A 40 4.64 7.50 3.84
CA PRO A 40 3.88 7.69 5.07
C PRO A 40 2.54 6.94 4.98
N SER A 41 2.32 5.98 5.86
CA SER A 41 0.99 5.47 6.19
C SER A 41 0.35 6.38 7.23
N SER A 42 -0.96 6.57 7.14
CA SER A 42 -1.72 7.26 8.19
C SER A 42 -2.03 6.38 9.39
N GLY A 43 -1.74 5.07 9.31
CA GLY A 43 -1.95 4.09 10.39
C GLY A 43 -0.69 3.33 10.78
N ASP A 44 -0.79 2.61 11.91
CA ASP A 44 0.29 1.89 12.60
C ASP A 44 0.96 0.78 11.77
N VAL A 45 0.30 0.31 10.70
CA VAL A 45 0.73 -0.86 9.92
C VAL A 45 0.42 -0.65 8.42
N GLY A 46 1.39 -0.95 7.56
CA GLY A 46 1.24 -1.07 6.11
C GLY A 46 1.87 -2.37 5.58
N VAL A 47 1.10 -3.17 4.84
CA VAL A 47 1.51 -4.50 4.34
C VAL A 47 1.09 -4.73 2.88
N ASN A 48 1.59 -5.83 2.29
CA ASN A 48 1.23 -6.29 0.94
C ASN A 48 1.36 -5.21 -0.18
N PRO A 49 2.49 -4.47 -0.26
CA PRO A 49 2.64 -3.44 -1.28
C PRO A 49 2.61 -4.04 -2.69
N GLN A 50 2.01 -3.33 -3.63
CA GLN A 50 2.08 -3.55 -5.08
C GLN A 50 2.47 -2.27 -5.78
N ILE A 51 3.10 -2.37 -6.95
CA ILE A 51 3.69 -1.21 -7.64
C ILE A 51 3.40 -1.21 -9.15
N SER A 52 3.08 -0.03 -9.68
CA SER A 52 3.05 0.22 -11.12
C SER A 52 3.59 1.62 -11.43
N GLY A 53 4.74 1.68 -12.13
CA GLY A 53 5.49 2.91 -12.31
C GLY A 53 5.88 3.51 -10.96
N ASN A 54 5.43 4.74 -10.70
CA ASN A 54 5.68 5.47 -9.45
C ASN A 54 4.53 5.33 -8.43
N ASN A 55 3.49 4.55 -8.75
CA ASN A 55 2.35 4.36 -7.88
C ASN A 55 2.55 3.10 -7.03
N VAL A 56 2.35 3.22 -5.72
CA VAL A 56 2.40 2.10 -4.78
C VAL A 56 1.05 1.98 -4.09
N VAL A 57 0.46 0.79 -4.07
CA VAL A 57 -0.77 0.48 -3.34
C VAL A 57 -0.47 -0.53 -2.24
N TRP A 58 -1.10 -0.41 -1.07
CA TRP A 58 -0.89 -1.32 0.06
C TRP A 58 -2.15 -1.41 0.93
N GLU A 59 -2.17 -2.39 1.82
CA GLU A 59 -3.15 -2.54 2.89
C GLU A 59 -2.64 -1.82 4.13
N GLY A 60 -3.44 -0.96 4.74
CA GLY A 60 -3.11 -0.29 5.99
C GLY A 60 -4.19 -0.52 7.05
N ASN A 61 -3.79 -0.57 8.32
CA ASN A 61 -4.72 -0.69 9.44
C ASN A 61 -4.39 0.37 10.49
N ASP A 62 -5.39 1.18 10.88
CA ASP A 62 -5.24 2.25 11.86
C ASP A 62 -6.05 2.03 13.15
N SER A 63 -7.15 1.26 13.14
CA SER A 63 -7.91 1.02 14.39
C SER A 63 -9.01 -0.05 14.38
N GLY A 64 -9.09 -0.98 13.42
CA GLY A 64 -10.14 -2.00 13.47
C GLY A 64 -10.26 -2.89 12.25
N ASP A 65 -9.97 -2.34 11.08
CA ASP A 65 -10.16 -2.95 9.78
C ASP A 65 -9.06 -2.54 8.80
N TRP A 66 -8.86 -3.37 7.78
CA TRP A 66 -7.88 -3.13 6.72
C TRP A 66 -8.45 -2.23 5.62
N GLU A 67 -7.66 -1.26 5.20
CA GLU A 67 -8.04 -0.29 4.18
C GLU A 67 -6.97 -0.20 3.08
N ILE A 68 -7.37 0.16 1.87
CA ILE A 68 -6.47 0.29 0.73
C ILE A 68 -5.94 1.71 0.64
N TYR A 69 -4.63 1.84 0.62
CA TYR A 69 -3.92 3.11 0.48
C TYR A 69 -3.14 3.16 -0.82
N LEU A 70 -2.98 4.36 -1.36
CA LEU A 70 -2.25 4.63 -2.59
C LEU A 70 -1.28 5.79 -2.41
N TYR A 71 -0.02 5.56 -2.73
CA TYR A 71 0.99 6.58 -2.93
C TYR A 71 1.10 6.91 -4.41
N LYS A 72 0.87 8.17 -4.77
CA LYS A 72 0.96 8.70 -6.14
C LYS A 72 2.29 9.43 -6.38
N GLY A 73 3.41 8.87 -5.95
CA GLY A 73 4.75 9.44 -6.14
C GLY A 73 5.08 10.70 -5.32
N ASN A 74 4.09 11.36 -4.71
CA ASN A 74 4.30 12.52 -3.83
C ASN A 74 3.26 12.66 -2.71
N THR A 75 2.17 11.90 -2.76
CA THR A 75 1.05 12.02 -1.84
C THR A 75 0.45 10.65 -1.58
N THR A 76 0.06 10.41 -0.32
CA THR A 76 -0.69 9.23 0.10
C THR A 76 -2.18 9.55 0.13
N VAL A 77 -3.00 8.65 -0.40
CA VAL A 77 -4.45 8.75 -0.45
C VAL A 77 -5.04 7.44 0.07
N GLN A 78 -5.91 7.53 1.07
CA GLN A 78 -6.77 6.42 1.47
C GLN A 78 -7.86 6.22 0.41
N LEU A 79 -7.92 5.02 -0.17
CA LEU A 79 -8.86 4.70 -1.24
C LEU A 79 -10.21 4.20 -0.73
N THR A 80 -10.21 3.54 0.41
CA THR A 80 -11.36 2.92 1.08
C THR A 80 -11.38 3.35 2.55
N ASP A 81 -12.58 3.58 3.07
CA ASP A 81 -12.83 4.05 4.44
C ASP A 81 -14.26 3.62 4.81
N ASN A 82 -14.38 2.45 5.41
CA ASN A 82 -15.63 1.77 5.68
C ASN A 82 -15.57 0.93 6.98
N ASP A 83 -16.42 -0.10 7.09
CA ASP A 83 -16.59 -0.88 8.34
C ASP A 83 -16.21 -2.37 8.14
N PHE A 84 -15.52 -2.71 7.05
CA PHE A 84 -15.07 -4.08 6.74
C PHE A 84 -13.69 -4.07 6.08
N ASP A 85 -13.00 -5.21 6.16
CA ASP A 85 -11.67 -5.35 5.60
C ASP A 85 -11.68 -5.24 4.06
N ASP A 86 -10.84 -4.33 3.55
CA ASP A 86 -10.40 -4.27 2.17
C ASP A 86 -8.94 -4.72 2.04
N GLU A 87 -8.72 -5.80 1.30
CA GLU A 87 -7.46 -6.54 1.26
C GLU A 87 -7.00 -6.87 -0.16
N ASN A 88 -5.80 -7.43 -0.26
CA ASN A 88 -5.22 -8.02 -1.46
C ASN A 88 -5.23 -7.08 -2.68
N PRO A 89 -4.75 -5.82 -2.55
CA PRO A 89 -4.78 -4.88 -3.65
C PRO A 89 -3.87 -5.37 -4.78
N GLN A 90 -4.19 -4.96 -6.00
CA GLN A 90 -3.37 -5.11 -7.20
C GLN A 90 -3.45 -3.83 -8.02
N ILE A 91 -2.37 -3.47 -8.70
CA ILE A 91 -2.30 -2.25 -9.52
C ILE A 91 -1.70 -2.54 -10.90
N TRP A 92 -2.31 -1.96 -11.93
CA TRP A 92 -1.78 -1.94 -13.30
C TRP A 92 -2.04 -0.59 -13.96
N GLY A 93 -0.96 0.15 -14.22
CA GLY A 93 -1.03 1.54 -14.66
C GLY A 93 -1.73 2.40 -13.61
N ASN A 94 -2.92 2.88 -13.97
CA ASN A 94 -3.76 3.70 -13.09
C ASN A 94 -4.97 2.93 -12.53
N ASN A 95 -5.08 1.64 -12.81
CA ASN A 95 -6.19 0.80 -12.39
C ASN A 95 -5.79 0.03 -11.14
N ILE A 96 -6.60 0.15 -10.10
CA ILE A 96 -6.40 -0.50 -8.82
C ILE A 96 -7.61 -1.37 -8.54
N VAL A 97 -7.37 -2.62 -8.17
CA VAL A 97 -8.40 -3.54 -7.72
C VAL A 97 -8.05 -4.08 -6.34
N TRP A 98 -9.06 -4.44 -5.56
CA TRP A 98 -8.92 -5.01 -4.22
C TRP A 98 -10.15 -5.90 -3.92
N GLN A 99 -10.03 -6.71 -2.88
CA GLN A 99 -11.11 -7.52 -2.34
C GLN A 99 -11.73 -6.77 -1.15
N GLY A 100 -13.03 -6.51 -1.19
CA GLY A 100 -13.78 -5.95 -0.05
C GLY A 100 -14.92 -6.87 0.37
N ASP A 101 -15.25 -6.86 1.66
CA ASP A 101 -16.30 -7.68 2.28
C ASP A 101 -16.15 -9.18 1.91
N GLY A 102 -14.90 -9.66 1.87
CA GLY A 102 -14.52 -11.05 1.60
C GLY A 102 -14.80 -11.59 0.19
N GLU A 103 -15.56 -10.90 -0.66
CA GLU A 103 -16.01 -11.47 -1.95
C GLU A 103 -16.09 -10.48 -3.14
N ILE A 104 -16.06 -9.16 -2.92
CA ILE A 104 -16.33 -8.19 -4.00
C ILE A 104 -15.02 -7.59 -4.55
N LEU A 105 -14.87 -7.65 -5.89
CA LEU A 105 -13.80 -6.98 -6.62
C LEU A 105 -14.23 -5.55 -6.98
N PHE A 106 -13.50 -4.57 -6.49
CA PHE A 106 -13.71 -3.16 -6.84
C PHE A 106 -12.65 -2.67 -7.81
N LEU A 107 -12.96 -1.65 -8.62
CA LEU A 107 -12.02 -1.01 -9.54
C LEU A 107 -12.04 0.50 -9.31
N ARG A 108 -10.86 1.07 -9.09
CA ARG A 108 -10.66 2.52 -9.09
C ARG A 108 -9.62 2.90 -10.15
N THR A 109 -10.01 3.77 -11.07
CA THR A 109 -9.07 4.44 -11.97
C THR A 109 -8.69 5.78 -11.36
N VAL A 110 -7.40 5.99 -11.12
CA VAL A 110 -6.89 7.28 -10.63
C VAL A 110 -6.39 8.15 -11.79
N SER A 111 -6.86 9.39 -11.88
CA SER A 111 -6.28 10.38 -12.80
C SER A 111 -4.91 10.82 -12.28
N GLY A 112 -3.97 11.00 -13.23
CA GLY A 112 -2.65 11.59 -12.96
C GLY A 112 -2.69 13.09 -12.73
#